data_AF-A0AAU9ZE37-F1
#
_entry.id   AF-A0AAU9ZE37-F1
#
_cell.length_a   1.000
_cell.length_b   1.000
_cell.length_c   1.000
_cell.angle_alpha   90.00
_cell.angle_beta   90.00
_cell.angle_gamma   90.00
#
_symmetry.space_group_name_H-M   'P 1'
#
loop_
_entity.id
_entity.type
_entity.pdbx_description
1 polymer ?
#
loop_
_entity_poly.entity_id
_entity_poly.type
_entity_poly.pdbx_seq_one_letter_code
_entity_poly.pdbx_strand_id
1 'polypeptide(L)'
;MSLEPLKFQAVGEDEEDEEESLDSVKALTAKLQLQTRRPSYLEWTARVQNPAWCRVHARPEPGRPGTICGFDSMDSALEWLRRELQEMRAQDRQLAGQLLRLRAQLHRLKVDHACHLHQELLNEAELELELESGAGLALAPPLRHLGLTRMNISARRFTLC
;
A
#
# COMPACT_ATOMS: atom_id res chain seq x y z
N MET A 1 -6.18 -21.31 -78.40
CA MET A 1 -7.05 -20.75 -77.35
C MET A 1 -6.83 -21.56 -76.08
N SER A 2 -5.89 -21.17 -75.24
CA SER A 2 -5.66 -21.78 -73.93
C SER A 2 -5.81 -20.68 -72.90
N LEU A 3 -6.81 -20.82 -72.03
CA LEU A 3 -7.08 -19.91 -70.93
C LEU A 3 -6.10 -20.25 -69.80
N GLU A 4 -5.17 -19.34 -69.50
CA GLU A 4 -4.40 -19.36 -68.26
C GLU A 4 -5.38 -19.20 -67.07
N PRO A 5 -5.30 -20.05 -66.03
CA PRO A 5 -6.13 -19.88 -64.85
C PRO A 5 -5.54 -18.75 -64.02
N LEU A 6 -6.22 -17.59 -64.03
CA LEU A 6 -5.96 -16.51 -63.07
C LEU A 6 -6.15 -17.07 -61.67
N LYS A 7 -5.03 -17.24 -60.94
CA LYS A 7 -5.05 -17.51 -59.51
C LYS A 7 -5.61 -16.26 -58.82
N PHE A 8 -6.85 -16.37 -58.37
CA PHE A 8 -7.42 -15.47 -57.39
C PHE A 8 -6.62 -15.63 -56.10
N GLN A 9 -5.80 -14.63 -55.78
CA GLN A 9 -5.25 -14.50 -54.44
C GLN A 9 -6.42 -14.09 -53.54
N ALA A 10 -6.90 -15.03 -52.74
CA ALA A 10 -7.87 -14.77 -51.70
C ALA A 10 -7.23 -13.76 -50.73
N VAL A 11 -7.90 -12.63 -50.54
CA VAL A 11 -7.61 -11.66 -49.49
C VAL A 11 -7.80 -12.38 -48.16
N GLY A 12 -6.70 -12.81 -47.55
CA GLY A 12 -6.69 -13.68 -46.38
C GLY A 12 -5.43 -14.50 -46.16
N GLU A 13 -4.37 -14.29 -46.94
CA GLU A 13 -3.01 -14.73 -46.62
C GLU A 13 -2.20 -13.46 -46.30
N ASP A 14 -1.42 -13.51 -45.22
CA ASP A 14 -0.68 -12.40 -44.58
C ASP A 14 -1.47 -11.61 -43.50
N GLU A 15 -2.31 -12.28 -42.72
CA GLU A 15 -2.29 -12.03 -41.28
C GLU A 15 -1.67 -13.27 -40.65
N GLU A 16 -0.36 -13.45 -40.88
CA GLU A 16 0.43 -14.23 -39.95
C GLU A 16 0.20 -13.58 -38.60
N ASP A 17 -0.37 -14.35 -37.67
CA ASP A 17 -0.32 -14.08 -36.25
C ASP A 17 1.16 -13.91 -35.88
N GLU A 18 1.73 -12.72 -36.12
CA GLU A 18 2.94 -12.26 -35.48
C GLU A 18 2.55 -12.13 -34.01
N GLU A 19 2.59 -13.26 -33.30
CA GLU A 19 2.59 -13.31 -31.85
C GLU A 19 3.49 -12.16 -31.41
N GLU A 20 2.89 -11.15 -30.78
CA GLU A 20 3.59 -9.96 -30.30
C GLU A 20 4.64 -10.42 -29.29
N SER A 21 5.81 -10.80 -29.81
CA SER A 21 6.86 -11.46 -29.07
C SER A 21 7.29 -10.54 -27.94
N LEU A 22 7.66 -11.10 -26.79
CA LEU A 22 8.09 -10.31 -25.63
C LEU A 22 9.20 -9.30 -26.01
N ASP A 23 9.97 -9.57 -27.06
CA ASP A 23 10.98 -8.68 -27.57
C ASP A 23 10.43 -7.51 -28.41
N SER A 24 9.33 -7.69 -29.16
CA SER A 24 8.63 -6.59 -29.82
C SER A 24 7.98 -5.65 -28.79
N VAL A 25 7.38 -6.19 -27.73
CA VAL A 25 6.83 -5.42 -26.61
C VAL A 25 7.92 -4.66 -25.84
N LYS A 26 9.08 -5.29 -25.58
CA LYS A 26 10.25 -4.62 -25.01
C LYS A 26 10.77 -3.50 -25.91
N ALA A 27 10.80 -3.73 -27.23
CA ALA A 27 11.25 -2.73 -28.19
C ALA A 27 10.31 -1.54 -28.26
N LEU A 28 8.99 -1.78 -28.28
CA LEU A 28 7.97 -0.74 -28.26
C LEU A 28 8.01 0.08 -26.96
N THR A 29 8.13 -0.58 -25.81
CA THR A 29 8.23 0.12 -24.52
C THR A 29 9.51 0.95 -24.40
N ALA A 30 10.64 0.47 -24.94
CA ALA A 30 11.88 1.25 -25.04
C ALA A 30 11.73 2.43 -26.01
N LYS A 31 11.11 2.22 -27.19
CA LYS A 31 10.85 3.25 -28.20
C LYS A 31 9.95 4.36 -27.68
N LEU A 32 8.96 4.01 -26.86
CA LEU A 32 8.02 4.93 -26.23
C LEU A 32 8.52 5.50 -24.89
N GLN A 33 9.75 5.14 -24.47
CA GLN A 33 10.35 5.55 -23.19
C GLN A 33 9.44 5.37 -21.97
N LEU A 34 8.66 4.29 -21.98
CA LEU A 34 7.73 4.00 -20.89
C LEU A 34 8.51 3.50 -19.68
N GLN A 35 8.31 4.15 -18.53
CA GLN A 35 8.85 3.67 -17.25
C GLN A 35 8.05 2.45 -16.79
N THR A 36 8.39 1.28 -17.31
CA THR A 36 7.73 0.00 -16.98
C THR A 36 8.19 -0.57 -15.63
N ARG A 37 9.22 0.02 -15.01
CA ARG A 37 9.84 -0.45 -13.76
C ARG A 37 9.99 0.67 -12.76
N ARG A 38 9.79 0.34 -11.48
CA ARG A 38 10.04 1.26 -10.35
C ARG A 38 11.52 1.66 -10.30
N PRO A 39 11.88 2.94 -10.08
CA PRO A 39 13.27 3.41 -10.04
C PRO A 39 14.17 2.59 -9.08
N SER A 40 13.64 2.21 -7.91
CA SER A 40 14.35 1.38 -6.93
C SER A 40 14.72 -0.01 -7.45
N TYR A 41 13.89 -0.60 -8.32
CA TYR A 41 14.18 -1.88 -8.94
C TYR A 41 15.30 -1.75 -9.97
N LEU A 42 15.33 -0.65 -10.75
CA LEU A 42 16.41 -0.38 -11.69
C LEU A 42 17.74 -0.19 -10.97
N GLU A 43 17.77 0.57 -9.88
CA GLU A 43 18.95 0.72 -9.02
C GLU A 43 19.44 -0.62 -8.47
N TRP A 44 18.53 -1.47 -7.99
CA TRP A 44 18.88 -2.81 -7.54
C TRP A 44 19.44 -3.68 -8.65
N THR A 45 18.81 -3.70 -9.84
CA THR A 45 19.33 -4.47 -10.98
C THR A 45 20.72 -4.01 -11.40
N ALA A 46 20.96 -2.69 -11.40
CA ALA A 46 22.28 -2.13 -11.73
C ALA A 46 23.35 -2.51 -10.68
N ARG A 47 22.97 -2.59 -9.39
CA ARG A 47 23.87 -3.04 -8.32
C ARG A 47 24.22 -4.51 -8.47
N VAL A 48 23.24 -5.38 -8.75
CA VAL A 48 23.46 -6.83 -8.89
C VAL A 48 24.28 -7.17 -10.14
N GLN A 49 24.05 -6.46 -11.25
CA GLN A 49 24.81 -6.65 -12.48
C GLN A 49 26.23 -6.06 -12.42
N ASN A 50 26.57 -5.32 -11.36
CA ASN A 50 27.90 -4.75 -11.21
C ASN A 50 28.93 -5.88 -10.98
N PRO A 51 29.99 -6.01 -11.81
CA PRO A 51 31.00 -7.05 -11.63
C PRO A 51 31.75 -6.95 -10.29
N ALA A 52 31.76 -5.79 -9.63
CA ALA A 52 32.26 -5.66 -8.26
C ALA A 52 31.35 -6.37 -7.23
N TRP A 53 30.02 -6.34 -7.42
CA TRP A 53 29.06 -7.08 -6.61
C TRP A 53 29.25 -8.59 -6.79
N CYS A 54 29.37 -9.04 -8.04
CA CYS A 54 29.67 -10.44 -8.34
C CYS A 54 31.00 -10.89 -7.71
N ARG A 55 32.04 -10.05 -7.68
CA ARG A 55 33.35 -10.37 -7.08
C ARG A 55 33.35 -10.45 -5.55
N VAL A 56 32.43 -9.77 -4.86
CA VAL A 56 32.33 -9.83 -3.40
C VAL A 56 31.64 -11.13 -2.95
N HIS A 57 30.72 -11.65 -3.76
CA HIS A 57 29.98 -12.88 -3.46
C HIS A 57 30.52 -14.14 -4.16
N ALA A 58 31.22 -14.01 -5.29
CA ALA A 58 32.01 -15.07 -5.88
C ALA A 58 33.39 -15.09 -5.21
N ARG A 59 33.63 -16.11 -4.38
CA ARG A 59 34.96 -16.38 -3.82
C ARG A 59 35.94 -16.54 -4.99
N PRO A 60 36.98 -15.71 -5.12
CA PRO A 60 37.83 -15.74 -6.30
C PRO A 60 38.85 -16.87 -6.14
N GLU A 61 38.60 -18.00 -6.80
CA GLU A 61 39.66 -18.90 -7.24
C GLU A 61 39.78 -18.78 -8.77
N PRO A 62 40.77 -18.03 -9.27
CA PRO A 62 40.97 -17.88 -10.71
C PRO A 62 41.63 -19.17 -11.24
N GLY A 63 40.88 -20.02 -11.94
CA GLY A 63 41.55 -21.15 -12.59
C GLY A 63 40.76 -22.29 -13.24
N ARG A 64 39.44 -22.21 -13.46
CA ARG A 64 38.76 -23.23 -14.28
C ARG A 64 37.81 -22.64 -15.32
N PRO A 65 38.05 -22.90 -16.62
CA PRO A 65 37.02 -22.68 -17.63
C PRO A 65 35.91 -23.71 -17.39
N GLY A 66 34.81 -23.27 -16.79
CA GLY A 66 33.66 -24.11 -16.46
C GLY A 66 32.84 -23.67 -15.24
N THR A 67 33.35 -22.73 -14.42
CA THR A 67 32.63 -22.20 -13.26
C THR A 67 31.58 -21.16 -13.68
N ILE A 68 30.31 -21.48 -13.47
CA ILE A 68 29.21 -20.54 -13.68
C ILE A 68 29.28 -19.49 -12.57
N CYS A 69 29.60 -18.25 -12.91
CA CYS A 69 29.62 -17.11 -11.97
C CYS A 69 30.46 -17.34 -10.69
N GLY A 70 31.56 -18.10 -10.77
CA GLY A 70 32.42 -18.42 -9.63
C GLY A 70 31.94 -19.57 -8.74
N PHE A 71 30.88 -20.29 -9.15
CA PHE A 71 30.44 -21.54 -8.53
C PHE A 71 30.93 -22.75 -9.32
N ASP A 72 31.30 -23.82 -8.60
CA ASP A 72 31.83 -25.06 -9.18
C ASP A 72 30.81 -25.84 -10.03
N SER A 73 29.51 -25.58 -9.87
CA SER A 73 28.43 -26.25 -10.60
C SER A 73 27.15 -25.39 -10.65
N MET A 74 26.24 -25.70 -11.57
CA MET A 74 24.91 -25.06 -11.62
C MET A 74 24.10 -25.35 -10.35
N ASP A 75 24.16 -26.58 -9.84
CA ASP A 75 23.42 -27.00 -8.65
C ASP A 75 23.89 -26.25 -7.40
N SER A 76 25.19 -26.01 -7.25
CA SER A 76 25.73 -25.24 -6.12
C SER A 76 25.32 -23.76 -6.16
N ALA A 77 25.25 -23.15 -7.36
CA ALA A 77 24.70 -21.80 -7.52
C ALA A 77 23.21 -21.74 -7.14
N LEU A 78 22.41 -22.73 -7.56
CA LEU A 78 20.99 -22.81 -7.24
C LEU A 78 20.74 -23.07 -5.74
N GLU A 79 21.56 -23.91 -5.10
CA GLU A 79 21.48 -24.16 -3.67
C GLU A 79 21.82 -22.92 -2.85
N TRP A 80 22.84 -22.17 -3.27
CA TRP A 80 23.16 -20.88 -2.66
C TRP A 80 21.99 -19.90 -2.79
N LEU A 81 21.42 -19.75 -4.00
CA LEU A 81 20.31 -18.83 -4.26
C LEU A 81 19.06 -19.21 -3.45
N ARG A 82 18.78 -20.51 -3.29
CA ARG A 82 17.70 -21.00 -2.41
C ARG A 82 17.93 -20.62 -0.95
N ARG A 83 19.16 -20.75 -0.44
CA ARG A 83 19.49 -20.37 0.95
C ARG A 83 19.35 -18.86 1.14
N GLU A 84 19.88 -18.07 0.22
CA GLU A 84 19.79 -16.61 0.26
C GLU A 84 18.32 -16.14 0.25
N LEU A 85 17.48 -16.70 -0.64
CA LEU A 85 16.05 -16.39 -0.67
C LEU A 85 15.32 -16.82 0.61
N GLN A 86 15.73 -17.92 1.24
CA GLN A 86 15.16 -18.34 2.52
C GLN A 86 15.52 -17.35 3.64
N GLU A 87 16.77 -16.87 3.65
CA GLU A 87 17.25 -15.88 4.61
C GLU A 87 16.56 -14.53 4.42
N MET A 88 16.50 -14.01 3.19
CA MET A 88 15.74 -12.79 2.88
C MET A 88 14.27 -12.91 3.30
N ARG A 89 13.64 -14.07 3.03
CA ARG A 89 12.26 -14.31 3.45
C ARG A 89 12.09 -14.38 4.97
N ALA A 90 13.10 -14.86 5.70
CA ALA A 90 13.08 -14.86 7.17
C ALA A 90 13.18 -13.43 7.72
N GLN A 91 14.07 -12.61 7.15
CA GLN A 91 14.21 -11.19 7.49
C GLN A 91 12.91 -10.41 7.21
N ASP A 92 12.31 -10.60 6.04
CA ASP A 92 11.03 -9.95 5.68
C ASP A 92 9.91 -10.32 6.63
N ARG A 93 9.83 -11.61 7.02
CA ARG A 93 8.85 -12.06 8.03
C ARG A 93 9.07 -11.40 9.38
N GLN A 94 10.33 -11.26 9.81
CA GLN A 94 10.67 -10.58 11.05
C GLN A 94 10.26 -9.10 11.01
N LEU A 95 10.60 -8.38 9.93
CA LEU A 95 10.23 -6.98 9.73
C LEU A 95 8.71 -6.80 9.69
N ALA A 96 7.99 -7.65 8.95
CA ALA A 96 6.53 -7.63 8.91
C ALA A 96 5.94 -7.82 10.32
N GLY A 97 6.48 -8.76 11.10
CA GLY A 97 6.07 -8.95 12.49
C GLY A 97 6.32 -7.72 13.37
N GLN A 98 7.46 -7.05 13.22
CA GLN A 98 7.77 -5.79 13.92
C GLN A 98 6.79 -4.67 13.53
N LEU A 99 6.52 -4.49 12.24
CA LEU A 99 5.59 -3.47 11.74
C LEU A 99 4.15 -3.71 12.21
N LEU A 100 3.69 -4.96 12.22
CA LEU A 100 2.36 -5.31 12.74
C LEU A 100 2.25 -5.00 14.24
N ARG A 101 3.29 -5.28 15.03
CA ARG A 101 3.32 -4.91 16.46
C ARG A 101 3.27 -3.40 16.66
N LEU A 102 4.09 -2.65 15.93
CA LEU A 102 4.08 -1.18 15.99
C LEU A 102 2.72 -0.61 15.58
N ARG A 103 2.11 -1.15 14.53
CA ARG A 103 0.76 -0.74 14.10
C ARG A 103 -0.28 -0.98 15.18
N ALA A 104 -0.24 -2.13 15.86
CA ALA A 104 -1.15 -2.43 16.96
C ALA A 104 -0.96 -1.48 18.16
N GLN A 105 0.29 -1.19 18.53
CA GLN A 105 0.61 -0.24 19.58
C GLN A 105 0.14 1.18 19.25
N LEU A 106 0.42 1.64 18.02
CA LEU A 106 -0.02 2.95 17.54
C LEU A 106 -1.54 3.06 17.52
N HIS A 107 -2.24 2.00 17.06
CA HIS A 107 -3.69 1.97 17.08
C HIS A 107 -4.23 2.05 18.51
N ARG A 108 -3.67 1.30 19.46
CA ARG A 108 -4.05 1.37 20.88
C ARG A 108 -3.88 2.78 21.43
N LEU A 109 -2.71 3.39 21.23
CA LEU A 109 -2.43 4.75 21.70
C LEU A 109 -3.37 5.78 21.07
N LYS A 110 -3.75 5.62 19.80
CA LYS A 110 -4.74 6.49 19.14
C LYS A 110 -6.12 6.37 19.76
N VAL A 111 -6.55 5.14 20.06
CA VAL A 111 -7.84 4.91 20.75
C VAL A 111 -7.80 5.52 22.15
N ASP A 112 -6.74 5.26 22.92
CA ASP A 112 -6.56 5.80 24.26
C ASP A 112 -6.59 7.34 24.23
N HIS A 113 -5.90 7.96 23.27
CA HIS A 113 -5.93 9.42 23.08
C HIS A 113 -7.32 9.96 22.75
N ALA A 114 -8.06 9.30 21.85
CA ALA A 114 -9.43 9.70 21.51
C ALA A 114 -10.38 9.59 22.72
N CYS A 115 -10.23 8.54 23.53
CA CYS A 115 -10.97 8.38 24.78
C CYS A 115 -10.64 9.51 25.77
N HIS A 116 -9.36 9.87 25.93
CA HIS A 116 -8.95 10.98 26.80
C HIS A 116 -9.55 12.32 26.35
N LEU A 117 -9.47 12.66 25.06
CA LEU A 117 -10.08 13.88 24.54
C LEU A 117 -11.60 13.90 24.77
N HIS A 118 -12.27 12.76 24.59
CA HIS A 118 -13.71 12.68 24.87
C HIS A 118 -14.02 12.88 26.36
N GLN A 119 -13.21 12.31 27.26
CA GLN A 119 -13.36 12.52 28.69
C GLN A 119 -13.16 13.99 29.07
N GLU A 120 -12.18 14.67 28.48
CA GLU A 120 -11.96 16.11 28.70
C GLU A 120 -13.16 16.94 28.27
N LEU A 121 -13.74 16.65 27.10
CA LEU A 121 -14.96 17.32 26.63
C LEU A 121 -16.16 17.05 27.55
N LEU A 122 -16.31 15.82 28.05
CA LEU A 122 -17.37 15.49 29.02
C LEU A 122 -17.18 16.25 30.34
N ASN A 123 -15.95 16.34 30.83
CA ASN A 123 -15.63 17.07 32.05
C ASN A 123 -15.88 18.59 31.89
N GLU A 124 -15.55 19.15 30.72
CA GLU A 124 -15.83 20.56 30.40
C GLU A 124 -17.34 20.84 30.39
N ALA A 125 -18.13 19.99 29.74
CA ALA A 125 -19.58 20.10 29.71
C ALA A 125 -20.23 19.90 31.11
N GLU A 126 -19.69 18.98 31.92
CA GLU A 126 -20.12 18.79 33.31
C GLU A 126 -19.88 20.06 34.15
N LEU A 127 -18.71 20.68 34.01
CA LEU A 127 -18.37 21.92 34.70
C LEU A 127 -19.26 23.09 34.27
N GLU A 128 -19.56 23.22 32.97
CA GLU A 128 -20.53 24.20 32.47
C GLU A 128 -21.92 23.99 33.09
N LEU A 129 -22.41 22.75 33.13
CA LEU A 129 -23.70 22.40 33.72
C LEU A 129 -23.73 22.67 35.24
N GLU A 130 -22.66 22.36 35.96
CA GLU A 130 -22.53 22.67 37.38
C GLU A 130 -22.57 24.19 37.63
N LEU A 131 -21.93 24.98 36.76
CA LEU A 131 -22.00 26.44 36.82
C LEU A 131 -23.41 26.97 36.55
N GLU A 132 -24.13 26.39 35.58
CA GLU A 132 -25.53 26.71 35.28
C GLU A 132 -26.49 26.28 36.41
N SER A 133 -26.19 25.17 37.09
CA SER A 133 -26.93 24.68 38.26
C SER A 133 -26.67 25.53 39.50
N GLY A 134 -25.43 26.01 39.69
CA GLY A 134 -25.05 27.02 40.69
C GLY A 134 -25.65 28.39 40.42
N ALA A 135 -25.91 28.71 39.15
CA ALA A 135 -26.78 29.80 38.70
C ALA A 135 -28.28 29.41 38.71
N GLY A 136 -28.69 28.57 39.67
CA GLY A 136 -30.08 28.38 40.08
C GLY A 136 -31.08 28.13 38.97
N LEU A 137 -31.09 26.92 38.38
CA LEU A 137 -32.21 26.30 37.65
C LEU A 137 -33.08 27.27 36.84
N ALA A 138 -32.40 28.17 36.15
CA ALA A 138 -32.96 29.13 35.25
C ALA A 138 -33.21 28.41 33.93
N LEU A 139 -34.48 28.18 33.57
CA LEU A 139 -34.84 27.62 32.26
C LEU A 139 -33.99 28.27 31.15
N ALA A 140 -33.45 27.42 30.27
CA ALA A 140 -32.60 27.80 29.16
C ALA A 140 -33.17 29.06 28.44
N PRO A 141 -32.32 30.01 28.01
CA PRO A 141 -32.74 31.24 27.33
C PRO A 141 -33.86 31.09 26.29
N PRO A 142 -33.89 30.07 25.40
CA PRO A 142 -34.97 29.92 24.42
C PRO A 142 -36.36 29.72 25.03
N LEU A 143 -36.47 29.08 26.20
CA LEU A 143 -37.76 28.81 26.83
C LEU A 143 -38.33 30.08 27.51
N ARG A 144 -37.47 30.98 27.95
CA ARG A 144 -37.87 32.29 28.51
C ARG A 144 -38.48 33.20 27.44
N HIS A 145 -37.93 33.21 26.23
CA HIS A 145 -38.46 34.00 25.12
C HIS A 145 -39.85 33.52 24.67
N LEU A 146 -40.21 32.27 24.96
CA LEU A 146 -41.54 31.70 24.74
C LEU A 146 -42.49 31.91 25.94
N GLY A 147 -42.08 32.70 26.96
CA GLY A 147 -42.88 32.94 28.16
C GLY A 147 -43.03 31.71 29.08
N LEU A 148 -42.26 30.66 28.85
CA LEU A 148 -42.34 29.43 29.61
C LEU A 148 -41.49 29.54 30.87
N THR A 149 -42.13 29.42 32.03
CA THR A 149 -41.48 29.36 33.34
C THR A 149 -41.58 27.95 33.91
N ARG A 150 -40.74 27.64 34.90
CA ARG A 150 -40.69 26.30 35.52
C ARG A 150 -42.03 25.96 36.19
N MET A 151 -42.74 26.98 36.66
CA MET A 151 -44.09 26.90 37.18
C MET A 151 -45.11 26.48 36.11
N ASN A 152 -44.98 26.97 34.88
CA ASN A 152 -45.89 26.62 33.77
C ASN A 152 -45.72 25.17 33.32
N ILE A 153 -44.47 24.68 33.26
CA ILE A 153 -44.15 23.32 32.81
C ILE A 153 -44.53 22.28 33.86
N SER A 154 -44.18 22.51 35.13
CA SER A 154 -44.48 21.57 36.22
C SER A 154 -45.97 21.44 36.53
N ALA A 155 -46.76 22.48 36.29
CA ALA A 155 -48.21 22.45 36.46
C ALA A 155 -48.99 21.90 35.26
N ARG A 156 -48.33 21.53 34.14
CA ARG A 156 -48.97 21.16 32.86
C ARG A 156 -50.06 22.15 32.39
N ARG A 157 -49.94 23.42 32.77
CA ARG A 157 -50.92 24.47 32.45
C ARG A 157 -50.47 25.14 31.15
N PHE A 158 -50.74 24.47 30.04
CA PHE A 158 -50.65 25.10 28.72
C PHE A 158 -51.99 25.79 28.45
N THR A 159 -52.05 27.12 28.61
CA THR A 159 -53.12 27.90 27.99
C THR A 159 -52.70 28.17 26.56
N LEU A 160 -53.30 27.43 25.61
CA LEU A 160 -53.21 27.73 24.20
C LEU A 160 -54.10 28.95 23.91
N CYS A 161 -53.50 30.00 23.35
CA CYS A 161 -54.21 30.94 22.48
C CYS A 161 -54.07 30.44 21.05
#